data_AF-A0A7C2XL09-F1
#
_entry.id   AF-A0A7C2XL09-F1
#
_cell.length_a   1.000
_cell.length_b   1.000
_cell.length_c   1.000
_cell.angle_alpha   90.00
_cell.angle_beta   90.00
_cell.angle_gamma   90.00
#
_symmetry.space_group_name_H-M   'P 1'
#
loop_
_entity.id
_entity.type
_entity.pdbx_description
1 polymer ?
#
loop_
_entity_poly.entity_id
_entity_poly.type
_entity_poly.pdbx_seq_one_letter_code
_entity_poly.pdbx_strand_id
1 'polypeptide(L)' 'MIELNISGRGTIRLKYLVCDVNGTLAIDGGLIEGLAYTLKTLRDRLALHVLTADTHGRQGLIDQQLIVASLRK' A
#
# COMPACT_ATOMS: atom_id res chain seq x y z
N MET A 1 5.37 -9.20 -9.93
CA MET A 1 6.25 -8.11 -10.39
C MET A 1 5.53 -7.33 -11.48
N ILE A 2 5.72 -6.01 -11.61
CA ILE A 2 5.24 -5.24 -12.78
C ILE A 2 6.45 -4.82 -13.61
N GLU A 3 6.39 -5.07 -14.92
CA GLU A 3 7.43 -4.65 -15.87
C GLU A 3 6.86 -3.57 -16.80
N LEU A 4 7.59 -2.47 -16.93
CA LEU A 4 7.25 -1.34 -17.80
C LEU A 4 8.38 -1.12 -18.78
N ASN A 5 8.10 -1.17 -20.07
CA ASN A 5 9.06 -0.78 -21.10
C ASN A 5 8.80 0.69 -21.48
N ILE A 6 9.71 1.58 -21.06
CA ILE A 6 9.57 3.02 -21.30
C ILE A 6 10.54 3.43 -22.39
N SER A 7 10.00 3.95 -23.51
CA SER A 7 10.81 4.45 -24.62
C SER A 7 11.81 5.51 -24.13
N GLY A 8 13.07 5.40 -24.56
CA GLY A 8 14.16 6.29 -24.14
C GLY A 8 14.69 6.09 -22.72
N ARG A 9 14.10 5.17 -21.94
CA ARG A 9 14.53 4.87 -20.55
C ARG A 9 14.86 3.39 -20.33
N GLY A 10 14.26 2.51 -21.13
CA GLY A 10 14.42 1.06 -21.04
C GLY A 10 13.42 0.41 -20.08
N THR A 11 13.72 -0.83 -19.69
CA THR A 11 12.84 -1.67 -18.88
C THR A 11 12.95 -1.34 -17.39
N ILE A 12 11.82 -0.97 -16.76
CA ILE A 12 11.68 -0.79 -15.31
C ILE A 12 10.93 -1.98 -14.72
N ARG A 13 11.49 -2.57 -13.66
CA ARG A 13 10.86 -3.67 -12.91
C ARG A 13 10.48 -3.23 -11.51
N LEU A 14 9.19 -3.07 -11.28
CA LEU A 14 8.62 -2.71 -9.99
C LEU A 14 8.37 -3.99 -9.18
N LYS A 15 8.89 -4.01 -7.96
CA LYS A 15 8.75 -5.12 -7.01
C LYS A 15 8.03 -4.74 -5.74
N TYR A 16 8.13 -3.48 -5.33
CA TYR A 16 7.60 -2.99 -4.05
C TYR A 16 6.62 -1.86 -4.29
N LEU A 17 5.54 -1.85 -3.52
CA LEU A 17 4.63 -0.72 -3.36
C LEU A 17 4.73 -0.27 -1.90
N VAL A 18 5.15 0.97 -1.68
CA VAL A 18 5.22 1.56 -0.34
C VAL A 18 4.17 2.65 -0.25
N CYS A 19 3.27 2.56 0.73
CA CYS A 19 2.17 3.51 0.91
C CYS A 19 2.21 4.12 2.30
N ASP A 20 2.02 5.43 2.38
CA ASP A 20 1.54 6.08 3.60
C ASP A 20 0.08 5.70 3.89
N VAL A 21 -0.41 5.89 5.11
CA VAL A 21 -1.79 5.53 5.49
C VAL A 21 -2.74 6.71 5.44
N ASN A 22 -2.66 7.64 6.39
CA ASN A 22 -3.63 8.73 6.48
C ASN A 22 -3.35 9.80 5.44
N GLY A 23 -4.34 10.15 4.63
CA GLY A 23 -4.17 11.06 3.48
C GLY A 23 -3.74 10.36 2.19
N THR A 24 -3.57 9.03 2.22
CA THR A 24 -3.31 8.19 1.03
C THR A 24 -4.28 7.01 0.95
N LEU A 25 -4.25 6.10 1.93
CA LEU A 25 -5.08 4.90 1.97
C LEU A 25 -6.34 5.07 2.83
N ALA A 26 -6.28 5.98 3.80
CA ALA A 26 -7.31 6.16 4.81
C ALA A 26 -7.63 7.64 5.06
N ILE A 27 -8.87 7.88 5.49
CA ILE A 27 -9.34 9.16 6.02
C ILE A 27 -9.72 8.90 7.48
N ASP A 28 -9.16 9.68 8.40
CA ASP A 28 -9.37 9.54 9.86
C ASP A 28 -9.16 8.11 10.41
N GLY A 29 -8.22 7.37 9.81
CA GLY A 29 -7.90 6.00 10.18
C GLY A 29 -8.91 4.95 9.68
N GLY A 30 -9.86 5.32 8.82
CA GLY A 30 -10.71 4.41 8.07
C GLY A 30 -10.22 4.25 6.63
N LEU A 31 -10.06 3.01 6.16
CA LEU A 31 -9.64 2.74 4.78
C LEU A 31 -10.67 3.27 3.78
N ILE A 32 -10.21 3.88 2.69
CA ILE A 32 -11.08 4.35 1.61
C ILE A 32 -11.82 3.15 1.00
N GLU A 33 -13.11 3.33 0.74
CA GLU A 33 -13.98 2.29 0.18
C GLU A 33 -13.42 1.73 -1.15
N GLY A 34 -13.48 0.41 -1.31
CA GLY A 34 -12.98 -0.30 -2.49
C GLY A 34 -11.45 -0.45 -2.57
N LEU A 35 -10.68 0.29 -1.76
CA LEU A 35 -9.22 0.29 -1.87
C LEU A 35 -8.58 -1.04 -1.45
N ALA A 36 -9.19 -1.76 -0.51
CA ALA A 36 -8.74 -3.09 -0.11
C ALA A 36 -8.69 -4.06 -1.31
N TYR A 37 -9.70 -4.00 -2.18
CA TYR A 37 -9.75 -4.83 -3.38
C TYR A 37 -8.64 -4.46 -4.36
N THR A 38 -8.48 -3.16 -4.65
CA THR A 38 -7.42 -2.66 -5.53
C THR A 38 -6.03 -3.06 -5.02
N LEU A 39 -5.75 -2.86 -3.74
CA LEU A 39 -4.47 -3.25 -3.14
C LEU A 39 -4.27 -4.76 -3.17
N LYS A 40 -5.31 -5.57 -2.94
CA LYS A 40 -5.23 -7.03 -3.06
C LYS A 40 -4.82 -7.46 -4.46
N THR A 41 -5.39 -6.89 -5.51
CA THR A 41 -5.00 -7.22 -6.90
C THR A 41 -3.55 -6.81 -7.23
N LEU A 42 -3.05 -5.76 -6.59
CA LEU A 42 -1.67 -5.33 -6.74
C LEU A 42 -0.69 -6.22 -5.96
N ARG A 43 -1.11 -6.81 -4.83
CA ARG A 43 -0.27 -7.69 -4.01
C ARG A 43 0.21 -8.95 -4.73
N ASP A 44 -0.56 -9.45 -5.68
CA ASP A 44 -0.13 -10.57 -6.54
C ASP A 44 1.09 -10.21 -7.39
N ARG A 45 1.34 -8.91 -7.57
CA ARG A 45 2.41 -8.39 -8.42
C ARG A 45 3.46 -7.57 -7.65
N LEU A 46 3.13 -6.99 -6.52
CA LEU A 46 4.03 -6.12 -5.77
C LEU A 46 4.00 -6.49 -4.29
N ALA A 47 5.16 -6.52 -3.65
CA ALA A 47 5.25 -6.58 -2.20
C ALA A 47 4.77 -5.23 -1.62
N LEU A 48 3.61 -5.26 -0.95
CA LEU A 48 3.00 -4.09 -0.33
C LEU A 48 3.60 -3.86 1.06
N HIS A 49 4.09 -2.65 1.28
CA HIS A 49 4.56 -2.16 2.57
C HIS A 49 3.78 -0.90 2.93
N VAL A 50 3.31 -0.83 4.18
CA VAL A 50 2.53 0.29 4.69
C VAL A 50 3.36 1.00 5.76
N LEU A 51 3.47 2.31 5.64
CA LEU A 51 4.16 3.19 6.58
C LEU A 51 3.13 4.08 7.25
N THR A 52 3.16 4.18 8.58
CA THR A 52 2.21 5.02 9.32
C THR A 52 2.87 5.62 10.56
N ALA A 53 2.40 6.79 10.97
CA ALA A 53 2.70 7.35 12.28
C ALA A 53 1.74 6.81 13.37
N ASP A 54 0.65 6.12 12.99
CA ASP A 54 -0.41 5.57 13.86
C ASP A 54 -0.81 6.48 15.05
N THR A 55 -0.91 7.79 14.81
CA THR A 55 -1.12 8.80 15.86
C THR A 55 -2.42 8.63 16.64
N HIS A 56 -3.39 7.89 16.08
CA HIS A 56 -4.70 7.63 16.68
C HIS A 56 -4.90 6.17 17.12
N GLY A 57 -3.88 5.32 17.01
CA GLY A 57 -3.92 3.92 17.46
C GLY A 57 -4.88 3.01 16.67
N ARG A 58 -5.24 3.39 15.44
CA ARG A 58 -6.23 2.67 14.61
C ARG A 58 -5.59 1.74 13.57
N GLN A 59 -4.26 1.76 13.42
CA GLN A 59 -3.58 1.03 12.36
C GLN A 59 -3.88 -0.48 12.37
N GLY A 60 -4.07 -1.09 13.54
CA GLY A 60 -4.35 -2.52 13.64
C GLY A 60 -5.59 -2.97 12.85
N LEU A 61 -6.60 -2.09 12.73
CA LEU A 61 -7.81 -2.38 11.94
C LEU A 61 -7.51 -2.39 10.44
N ILE A 62 -6.68 -1.46 9.97
CA ILE A 62 -6.26 -1.37 8.56
C ILE A 62 -5.35 -2.55 8.21
N ASP A 63 -4.43 -2.92 9.10
CA ASP A 63 -3.52 -4.06 8.91
C ASP A 63 -4.31 -5.37 8.72
N GLN A 64 -5.37 -5.57 9.51
CA GLN A 64 -6.27 -6.72 9.36
C GLN A 64 -7.03 -6.71 8.02
N GLN A 65 -7.56 -5.55 7.61
CA GLN A 65 -8.29 -5.42 6.34
C GLN A 65 -7.39 -5.65 5.12
N LEU A 66 -6.13 -5.19 5.19
CA LEU A 66 -5.17 -5.31 4.10
C LEU A 66 -4.34 -6.60 4.16
N ILE A 67 -4.36 -7.33 5.28
CA ILE A 67 -3.52 -8.51 5.58
C ILE A 67 -2.03 -8.17 5.38
N VAL A 68 -1.58 -7.06 5.96
CA VAL A 68 -0.19 -6.57 5.89
C VAL A 68 0.30 -6.19 7.27
N ALA A 69 1.61 -6.25 7.48
CA ALA A 69 2.25 -5.66 8.64
C ALA A 69 2.71 -4.23 8.30
N SER A 70 2.29 -3.25 9.10
CA SER A 70 2.72 -1.86 8.94
C SER A 70 4.00 -1.56 9.71
N LEU A 71 4.86 -0.74 9.11
CA LEU A 71 6.00 -0.15 9.81
C LEU A 71 5.56 1.16 10.47
N ARG A 72 5.75 1.24 11.78
CA ARG A 72 5.44 2.42 12.60
C ARG A 72 6.70 3.26 12.75
N LYS A 73 6.58 4.57 12.58
CA LYS A 73 7.65 5.55 12.86
C LYS A 73 7.31 6.40 14.06
#